data_AF-A0A6A5ZBJ1-F1
#
_entry.id   AF-A0A6A5ZBJ1-F1
#
_cell.length_a   1.000
_cell.length_b   1.000
_cell.length_c   1.000
_cell.angle_alpha   90.00
_cell.angle_beta   90.00
_cell.angle_gamma   90.00
#
_symmetry.space_group_name_H-M   'P 1'
#
loop_
_entity.id
_entity.type
_entity.pdbx_description
1 polymer ?
#
loop_
_entity_poly.entity_id
_entity_poly.type
_entity_poly.pdbx_seq_one_letter_code
_entity_poly.pdbx_strand_id
1 'polypeptide(L)'
;MRLLHATTFELHDFIGSKVPPYAILSHRWEDDEVTFYDVHNEVHRKKKGFTKIRNCCLQACSDGFEYVWIDTCCIDKSSSAELTEAINSMFKWYEGSSVCYAYLSDFKASQWFKRGWTLQELLAPDKVWFYGQLDGEWFPLGEKSHLTSYISDCTSIDTDILRGRDLRASSVAARMSWAANRKTTREEDMAYCLLGLFDVNMPLLYGEGKKAFIRLQEEIMKNSDDQSLFMWDMDTAYTTSLRSGLLASTPLQFDLYGVKITRLTKHEGVHYARDGSRHRSPFKIRSDELAKAVRKTIYIRQDPDRSWD
;
A
#
# COMPACT_ATOMS: atom_id res chain seq x y z
N MET A 1 17.09 4.66 11.97
CA MET A 1 15.74 4.28 12.47
C MET A 1 15.72 4.48 13.98
N ARG A 2 14.64 5.03 14.50
CA ARG A 2 14.43 5.20 15.94
C ARG A 2 13.47 4.15 16.46
N LEU A 3 13.72 3.60 17.64
CA LEU A 3 12.87 2.62 18.31
C LEU A 3 12.50 3.09 19.71
N LEU A 4 11.32 2.67 20.17
CA LEU A 4 10.83 2.88 21.52
C LEU A 4 11.23 1.68 22.39
N HIS A 5 11.90 1.93 23.50
CA HIS A 5 12.20 0.89 24.49
C HIS A 5 10.90 0.49 25.21
N ALA A 6 10.55 -0.80 25.17
CA ALA A 6 9.23 -1.29 25.54
C ALA A 6 8.88 -1.09 27.03
N THR A 7 9.90 -1.09 27.91
CA THR A 7 9.67 -0.94 29.36
C THR A 7 9.73 0.52 29.83
N THR A 8 10.67 1.31 29.31
CA THR A 8 10.92 2.69 29.77
C THR A 8 10.16 3.73 28.96
N PHE A 9 9.74 3.38 27.74
CA PHE A 9 9.18 4.29 26.73
C PHE A 9 10.17 5.38 26.29
N GLU A 10 11.47 5.14 26.44
CA GLU A 10 12.52 6.02 25.92
C GLU A 10 12.79 5.72 24.44
N LEU A 11 13.16 6.75 23.67
CA LEU A 11 13.48 6.62 22.26
C LEU A 11 14.99 6.47 22.05
N HIS A 12 15.38 5.52 21.21
CA HIS A 12 16.78 5.23 20.88
C HIS A 12 17.01 5.18 19.38
N ASP A 13 18.08 5.81 18.90
CA ASP A 13 18.46 5.80 17.50
C ASP A 13 19.42 4.65 17.16
N PHE A 14 19.10 3.93 16.09
CA PHE A 14 19.88 2.82 15.57
C PHE A 14 20.18 3.02 14.08
N ILE A 15 21.39 2.63 13.67
CA ILE A 15 21.90 2.81 12.30
C ILE A 15 22.42 1.47 11.76
N GLY A 16 21.96 1.11 10.55
CA GLY A 16 22.47 -0.05 9.82
C GLY A 16 22.34 -1.36 10.60
N SER A 17 23.43 -2.13 10.65
CA SER A 17 23.48 -3.44 11.32
C SER A 17 23.35 -3.39 12.85
N LYS A 18 23.26 -2.20 13.45
CA LYS A 18 23.07 -2.03 14.90
C LYS A 18 21.60 -2.08 15.33
N VAL A 19 20.67 -2.16 14.38
CA VAL A 19 19.25 -2.30 14.68
C VAL A 19 19.00 -3.65 15.38
N PRO A 20 18.53 -3.68 16.64
CA PRO A 20 18.20 -4.92 17.34
C PRO A 20 16.92 -5.54 16.77
N PRO A 21 16.61 -6.82 17.05
CA PRO A 21 15.27 -7.37 16.83
C PRO A 21 14.21 -6.51 17.52
N TYR A 22 13.09 -6.26 16.84
CA TYR A 22 12.03 -5.37 17.32
C TYR A 22 10.66 -5.85 16.86
N ALA A 23 9.65 -5.55 17.66
CA ALA A 23 8.26 -5.62 17.23
C ALA A 23 7.86 -4.30 16.55
N ILE A 24 6.80 -4.32 15.74
CA ILE A 24 6.26 -3.12 15.09
C ILE A 24 4.76 -3.01 15.34
N LEU A 25 4.29 -1.81 15.66
CA LEU A 25 2.85 -1.55 15.80
C LEU A 25 2.29 -1.03 14.48
N SER A 26 1.26 -1.71 13.98
CA SER A 26 0.37 -1.19 12.96
C SER A 26 -0.96 -0.84 13.60
N HIS A 27 -1.39 0.42 13.49
CA HIS A 27 -2.66 0.85 14.04
C HIS A 27 -3.27 1.99 13.23
N ARG A 28 -4.58 2.13 13.37
CA ARG A 28 -5.27 3.32 12.87
C ARG A 28 -4.96 4.50 13.80
N TRP A 29 -4.55 5.62 13.21
CA TRP A 29 -4.50 6.89 13.92
C TRP A 29 -5.91 7.34 14.25
N GLU A 30 -6.14 7.61 15.51
CA GLU A 30 -7.37 8.13 16.08
C GLU A 30 -7.11 9.50 16.74
N ASP A 31 -8.07 10.02 17.49
CA ASP A 31 -7.86 11.27 18.19
C ASP A 31 -6.83 11.10 19.32
N ASP A 32 -5.98 12.11 19.50
CA ASP A 32 -5.01 12.20 20.60
C ASP A 32 -3.95 11.08 20.59
N GLU A 33 -3.39 10.82 19.40
CA GLU A 33 -2.21 9.96 19.24
C GLU A 33 -0.97 10.54 19.95
N VAL A 34 -0.13 9.64 20.44
CA VAL A 34 1.18 9.96 21.01
C VAL A 34 2.18 10.21 19.89
N THR A 35 2.76 11.39 19.89
CA THR A 35 3.77 11.83 18.93
C THR A 35 5.19 11.70 19.49
N PHE A 36 6.19 11.89 18.63
CA PHE A 36 7.60 11.99 19.04
C PHE A 36 7.80 13.02 20.16
N TYR A 37 7.20 14.20 20.01
CA TYR A 37 7.28 15.28 21.00
C TYR A 37 6.68 14.89 22.36
N ASP A 38 5.57 14.14 22.36
CA ASP A 38 4.92 13.71 23.61
C ASP A 38 5.75 12.70 24.39
N VAL A 39 6.48 11.83 23.69
CA VAL A 39 7.42 10.90 24.31
C VAL A 39 8.61 11.66 24.87
N HIS A 40 9.21 12.54 24.07
CA HIS A 40 10.36 13.36 24.46
C HIS A 40 10.11 14.25 25.68
N ASN A 41 8.90 14.79 25.81
CA ASN A 41 8.51 15.64 26.95
C ASN A 41 7.79 14.87 28.08
N GLU A 42 7.76 13.54 28.02
CA GLU A 42 7.14 12.67 29.03
C GLU A 42 5.64 12.94 29.30
N VAL A 43 4.93 13.57 28.36
CA VAL A 43 3.49 13.87 28.48
C VAL A 43 2.60 12.79 27.84
N HIS A 44 3.19 11.84 27.13
CA HIS A 44 2.51 10.75 26.42
C HIS A 44 1.52 9.97 27.29
N ARG A 45 1.80 9.75 28.58
CA ARG A 45 0.96 8.94 29.49
C ARG A 45 -0.45 9.49 29.70
N LYS A 46 -0.67 10.77 29.40
CA LYS A 46 -1.98 11.44 29.55
C LYS A 46 -2.85 11.31 28.30
N LYS A 47 -2.28 10.86 27.19
CA LYS A 47 -2.96 10.80 25.89
C LYS A 47 -3.79 9.53 25.74
N LYS A 48 -4.93 9.63 25.06
CA LYS A 48 -5.79 8.47 24.76
C LYS A 48 -5.06 7.43 23.92
N GLY A 49 -4.28 7.86 22.94
CA GLY A 49 -3.49 6.97 22.07
C GLY A 49 -2.45 6.15 22.81
N PHE A 50 -2.06 6.54 24.03
CA PHE A 50 -1.03 5.83 24.80
C PHE A 50 -1.43 4.40 25.16
N THR A 51 -2.73 4.11 25.29
CA THR A 51 -3.21 2.76 25.59
C THR A 51 -2.73 1.74 24.56
N LYS A 52 -2.76 2.09 23.26
CA LYS A 52 -2.30 1.21 22.17
C LYS A 52 -0.79 0.97 22.25
N ILE A 53 -0.02 2.03 22.50
CA ILE A 53 1.44 1.94 22.67
C ILE A 53 1.80 1.08 23.87
N ARG A 54 1.18 1.33 25.02
CA ARG A 54 1.43 0.58 26.25
C ARG A 54 1.13 -0.91 26.06
N ASN A 55 -0.01 -1.25 25.48
CA ASN A 55 -0.40 -2.64 25.27
C ASN A 55 0.50 -3.33 24.24
N CYS A 56 0.90 -2.61 23.18
CA CYS A 56 1.90 -3.08 22.23
C CYS A 56 3.25 -3.39 22.91
N CYS A 57 3.75 -2.47 23.74
CA CYS A 57 4.98 -2.68 24.50
C CYS A 57 4.88 -3.85 25.50
N LEU A 58 3.74 -4.00 26.18
CA LEU A 58 3.50 -5.13 27.08
C LEU A 58 3.53 -6.46 26.31
N GLN A 59 2.89 -6.52 25.14
CA GLN A 59 2.94 -7.70 24.27
C GLN A 59 4.36 -7.96 23.77
N ALA A 60 5.08 -6.91 23.34
CA ALA A 60 6.47 -7.02 22.91
C ALA A 60 7.37 -7.60 24.01
N CYS A 61 7.26 -7.09 25.24
CA CYS A 61 7.98 -7.63 26.40
C CYS A 61 7.62 -9.10 26.67
N SER A 62 6.34 -9.46 26.56
CA SER A 62 5.87 -10.85 26.72
C SER A 62 6.46 -11.79 25.67
N ASP A 63 6.67 -11.29 24.45
CA ASP A 63 7.24 -12.04 23.34
C ASP A 63 8.78 -11.98 23.32
N GLY A 64 9.40 -11.28 24.27
CA GLY A 64 10.86 -11.20 24.43
C GLY A 64 11.54 -10.06 23.65
N PHE A 65 10.78 -9.07 23.17
CA PHE A 65 11.32 -7.91 22.47
C PHE A 65 11.51 -6.72 23.41
N GLU A 66 12.71 -6.14 23.38
CA GLU A 66 13.06 -4.94 24.16
C GLU A 66 12.63 -3.65 23.46
N TYR A 67 12.49 -3.69 22.13
CA TYR A 67 12.22 -2.52 21.31
C TYR A 67 10.98 -2.69 20.43
N VAL A 68 10.26 -1.59 20.25
CA VAL A 68 9.10 -1.48 19.37
C VAL A 68 9.26 -0.29 18.43
N TRP A 69 8.90 -0.45 17.17
CA TRP A 69 8.72 0.67 16.25
C TRP A 69 7.25 1.06 16.13
N ILE A 70 6.96 2.37 16.21
CA ILE A 70 5.60 2.92 16.10
C ILE A 70 5.68 4.24 15.32
N ASP A 71 5.01 4.32 14.18
CA ASP A 71 5.10 5.44 13.24
C ASP A 71 4.69 6.80 13.85
N THR A 72 3.82 6.81 14.85
CA THR A 72 3.36 8.04 15.50
C THR A 72 4.43 8.69 16.36
N CYS A 73 5.26 7.91 17.06
CA CYS A 73 6.22 8.42 18.03
C CYS A 73 7.69 8.12 17.73
N CYS A 74 7.98 7.19 16.83
CA CYS A 74 9.35 6.90 16.39
C CYS A 74 9.82 7.83 15.27
N ILE A 75 8.90 8.51 14.57
CA ILE A 75 9.22 9.47 13.51
C ILE A 75 8.97 10.89 14.02
N ASP A 76 9.99 11.75 13.94
CA ASP A 76 9.81 13.20 14.05
C ASP A 76 9.24 13.75 12.74
N LYS A 77 7.91 13.87 12.72
CA LYS A 77 7.15 14.40 11.57
C LYS A 77 7.35 15.91 11.36
N SER A 78 8.00 16.62 12.29
CA SER A 78 8.36 18.03 12.11
C SER A 78 9.61 18.21 11.25
N SER A 79 10.47 17.19 11.19
CA SER A 79 11.63 17.12 10.32
C SER A 79 11.24 16.58 8.95
N SER A 80 11.23 17.44 7.93
CA SER A 80 10.90 17.03 6.54
C SER A 80 11.89 16.00 5.99
N ALA A 81 13.16 16.08 6.39
CA ALA A 81 14.20 15.12 6.02
C ALA A 81 13.91 13.74 6.64
N GLU A 82 13.60 13.70 7.95
CA GLU A 82 13.28 12.45 8.63
C GLU A 82 11.98 11.83 8.11
N LEU A 83 10.95 12.64 7.89
CA LEU A 83 9.69 12.18 7.30
C LEU A 83 9.90 11.57 5.91
N THR A 84 10.76 12.18 5.09
CA THR A 84 11.10 11.69 3.74
C THR A 84 11.85 10.37 3.78
N GLU A 85 12.86 10.26 4.65
CA GLU A 85 13.58 9.01 4.88
C GLU A 85 12.64 7.92 5.38
N ALA A 86 11.77 8.25 6.34
CA ALA A 86 10.85 7.31 6.96
C ALA A 86 9.86 6.73 5.96
N ILE A 87 9.19 7.57 5.16
CA ILE A 87 8.24 7.09 4.15
C ILE A 87 8.91 6.21 3.10
N ASN A 88 10.12 6.57 2.65
CA ASN A 88 10.89 5.75 1.70
C ASN A 88 11.43 4.44 2.32
N SER A 89 11.50 4.35 3.65
CA SER A 89 12.04 3.20 4.38
C SER A 89 10.98 2.34 5.06
N MET A 90 9.75 2.83 5.17
CA MET A 90 8.70 2.23 6.01
C MET A 90 8.44 0.77 5.64
N PHE A 91 8.34 0.43 4.35
CA PHE A 91 8.18 -0.95 3.92
C PHE A 91 9.31 -1.86 4.42
N LYS A 92 10.57 -1.42 4.31
CA LYS A 92 11.74 -2.17 4.80
C LYS A 92 11.76 -2.29 6.33
N TRP A 93 11.23 -1.32 7.05
CA TRP A 93 11.09 -1.41 8.51
C TRP A 93 9.98 -2.39 8.91
N TYR A 94 8.88 -2.45 8.17
CA TYR A 94 7.88 -3.49 8.39
C TYR A 94 8.41 -4.89 8.00
N GLU A 95 9.09 -5.01 6.87
CA GLU A 95 9.76 -6.26 6.43
C GLU A 95 10.82 -6.74 7.42
N GLY A 96 11.64 -5.84 7.95
CA GLY A 96 12.69 -6.16 8.92
C GLY A 96 12.22 -6.34 10.36
N SER A 97 10.92 -6.16 10.64
CA SER A 97 10.37 -6.38 11.98
C SER A 97 10.25 -7.88 12.29
N SER A 98 10.46 -8.27 13.55
CA SER A 98 10.32 -9.67 13.96
C SER A 98 8.85 -10.10 14.09
N VAL A 99 7.96 -9.15 14.39
CA VAL A 99 6.51 -9.34 14.42
C VAL A 99 5.82 -7.98 14.28
N CYS A 100 4.74 -7.94 13.50
CA CYS A 100 3.83 -6.81 13.44
C CYS A 100 2.58 -7.10 14.27
N TYR A 101 2.30 -6.23 15.24
CA TYR A 101 1.04 -6.24 15.97
C TYR A 101 0.08 -5.27 15.29
N ALA A 102 -0.91 -5.81 14.59
CA ALA A 102 -1.94 -5.02 13.91
C ALA A 102 -3.14 -4.83 14.84
N TYR A 103 -3.33 -3.62 15.36
CA TYR A 103 -4.46 -3.30 16.23
C TYR A 103 -5.67 -2.80 15.44
N LEU A 104 -6.77 -3.54 15.57
CA LEU A 104 -8.07 -3.27 14.98
C LEU A 104 -9.03 -2.74 16.06
N SER A 105 -9.29 -1.43 16.09
CA SER A 105 -10.29 -0.88 16.99
C SER A 105 -11.73 -1.29 16.62
N ASP A 106 -11.94 -1.81 15.42
CA ASP A 106 -13.20 -2.29 14.88
C ASP A 106 -13.06 -3.73 14.33
N PHE A 107 -13.64 -4.72 15.02
CA PHE A 107 -13.43 -6.15 14.75
C PHE A 107 -14.06 -6.67 13.44
N LYS A 108 -15.02 -5.96 12.84
CA LYS A 108 -15.72 -6.36 11.59
C LYS A 108 -15.77 -5.21 10.60
N ALA A 109 -15.45 -5.49 9.33
CA ALA A 109 -15.30 -4.47 8.29
C ALA A 109 -14.33 -3.35 8.69
N SER A 110 -13.23 -3.76 9.35
CA SER A 110 -12.28 -2.83 9.94
C SER A 110 -11.83 -1.81 8.92
N GLN A 111 -11.90 -0.53 9.30
CA GLN A 111 -11.34 0.54 8.48
C GLN A 111 -9.83 0.38 8.30
N TRP A 112 -9.16 -0.43 9.14
CA TRP A 112 -7.76 -0.79 8.95
C TRP A 112 -7.52 -1.39 7.56
N PHE A 113 -8.35 -2.32 7.08
CA PHE A 113 -8.20 -2.92 5.73
C PHE A 113 -8.48 -1.92 4.59
N LYS A 114 -9.06 -0.76 4.90
CA LYS A 114 -9.40 0.30 3.94
C LYS A 114 -8.43 1.48 3.98
N ARG A 115 -7.40 1.48 4.83
CA ARG A 115 -6.37 2.55 4.83
C ARG A 115 -5.27 2.22 3.82
N GLY A 116 -4.71 3.25 3.17
CA GLY A 116 -3.62 3.08 2.20
C GLY A 116 -2.37 2.47 2.84
N TRP A 117 -1.86 3.14 3.88
CA TRP A 117 -0.64 2.74 4.60
C TRP A 117 -0.66 1.32 5.14
N THR A 118 -1.79 0.82 5.64
CA THR A 118 -1.90 -0.53 6.20
C THR A 118 -1.72 -1.64 5.16
N LEU A 119 -1.68 -1.32 3.85
CA LEU A 119 -1.37 -2.31 2.81
C LEU A 119 0.05 -2.83 2.96
N GLN A 120 1.03 -1.94 3.09
CA GLN A 120 2.41 -2.35 3.32
C GLN A 120 2.60 -2.94 4.72
N GLU A 121 1.85 -2.47 5.72
CA GLU A 121 1.90 -3.00 7.08
C GLU A 121 1.36 -4.44 7.17
N LEU A 122 0.45 -4.81 6.25
CA LEU A 122 -0.06 -6.17 6.08
C LEU A 122 0.94 -7.09 5.34
N LEU A 123 1.52 -6.57 4.26
CA LEU A 123 2.24 -7.36 3.26
C LEU A 123 3.74 -7.46 3.53
N ALA A 124 4.37 -6.41 4.06
CA ALA A 124 5.81 -6.37 4.25
C ALA A 124 6.29 -7.30 5.38
N PRO A 125 5.67 -7.33 6.58
CA PRO A 125 6.14 -8.23 7.64
C PRO A 125 5.80 -9.69 7.33
N ASP A 126 6.75 -10.57 7.64
CA ASP A 126 6.54 -12.02 7.57
C ASP A 126 5.41 -12.45 8.51
N LYS A 127 5.46 -11.98 9.76
CA LYS A 127 4.52 -12.34 10.83
C LYS A 127 3.66 -11.14 11.24
N VAL A 128 2.35 -11.26 11.09
CA VAL A 128 1.37 -10.26 11.58
C VAL A 128 0.38 -10.93 12.52
N TRP A 129 0.26 -10.40 13.74
CA TRP A 129 -0.75 -10.77 14.72
C TRP A 129 -1.79 -9.68 14.85
N PHE A 130 -3.04 -10.04 14.63
CA PHE A 130 -4.16 -9.11 14.78
C PHE A 130 -4.64 -9.11 16.23
N TYR A 131 -4.81 -7.91 16.76
CA TYR A 131 -5.40 -7.66 18.06
C TYR A 131 -6.60 -6.75 17.90
N GLY A 132 -7.59 -6.90 18.78
CA GLY A 132 -8.75 -6.04 18.85
C GLY A 132 -9.03 -5.61 20.26
N GLN A 133 -10.11 -4.83 20.42
CA GLN A 133 -10.65 -4.50 21.72
C GLN A 133 -11.84 -5.42 22.03
N LEU A 134 -11.73 -6.21 23.08
CA LEU A 134 -12.83 -7.03 23.61
C LEU A 134 -12.97 -6.74 25.11
N ASP A 135 -14.15 -6.29 25.53
CA ASP A 135 -14.44 -5.90 26.92
C ASP A 135 -13.45 -4.87 27.52
N GLY A 136 -12.91 -4.00 26.66
CA GLY A 136 -11.92 -2.99 27.05
C GLY A 136 -10.47 -3.46 27.02
N GLU A 137 -10.24 -4.76 26.82
CA GLU A 137 -8.92 -5.39 26.85
C GLU A 137 -8.32 -5.62 25.46
N TRP A 138 -6.99 -5.67 25.41
CA TRP A 138 -6.21 -6.00 24.21
C TRP A 138 -6.29 -7.51 23.94
N PHE A 139 -7.12 -7.89 22.98
CA PHE A 139 -7.48 -9.30 22.77
C PHE A 139 -6.90 -9.84 21.45
N PRO A 140 -6.20 -10.99 21.45
CA PRO A 140 -5.67 -11.59 20.23
C PRO A 140 -6.80 -12.13 19.34
N LEU A 141 -6.85 -11.67 18.10
CA LEU A 141 -7.83 -12.09 17.10
C LEU A 141 -7.31 -13.27 16.26
N GLY A 142 -5.99 -13.31 16.04
CA GLY A 142 -5.33 -14.38 15.31
C GLY A 142 -4.16 -13.90 14.45
N GLU A 143 -3.38 -14.86 13.97
CA GLU A 143 -2.26 -14.60 13.05
C GLU A 143 -2.73 -14.51 11.59
N LYS A 144 -2.10 -13.65 10.78
CA LYS A 144 -2.35 -13.49 9.33
C LYS A 144 -2.42 -14.82 8.58
N SER A 145 -1.51 -15.74 8.88
CA SER A 145 -1.43 -17.07 8.25
C SER A 145 -2.69 -17.93 8.45
N HIS A 146 -3.41 -17.72 9.55
CA HIS A 146 -4.67 -18.42 9.86
C HIS A 146 -5.92 -17.67 9.37
N LEU A 147 -5.78 -16.38 9.01
CA LEU A 147 -6.88 -15.50 8.62
C LEU A 147 -6.87 -15.17 7.12
N THR A 148 -6.08 -15.89 6.31
CA THR A 148 -5.86 -15.55 4.89
C THR A 148 -7.14 -15.46 4.08
N SER A 149 -8.11 -16.36 4.29
CA SER A 149 -9.38 -16.33 3.53
C SER A 149 -10.18 -15.08 3.85
N TYR A 150 -10.32 -14.76 5.14
CA TYR A 150 -11.02 -13.55 5.59
C TYR A 150 -10.33 -12.27 5.07
N ILE A 151 -9.01 -12.21 5.14
CA ILE A 151 -8.23 -11.06 4.65
C ILE A 151 -8.36 -10.94 3.13
N SER A 152 -8.28 -12.06 2.40
CA SER A 152 -8.49 -12.11 0.94
C SER A 152 -9.86 -11.56 0.56
N ASP A 153 -10.93 -11.98 1.26
CA ASP A 153 -12.29 -11.47 1.00
C ASP A 153 -12.41 -9.96 1.24
N CYS A 154 -11.68 -9.43 2.24
CA CYS A 154 -11.73 -8.00 2.58
C CYS A 154 -10.88 -7.10 1.66
N THR A 155 -9.82 -7.65 1.06
CA THR A 155 -8.74 -6.88 0.40
C THR A 155 -8.50 -7.26 -1.06
N SER A 156 -9.10 -8.35 -1.55
CA SER A 156 -8.85 -8.94 -2.86
C SER A 156 -7.39 -9.39 -3.09
N ILE A 157 -6.62 -9.59 -2.03
CA ILE A 157 -5.25 -10.09 -2.08
C ILE A 157 -5.27 -11.61 -2.08
N ASP A 158 -4.62 -12.23 -3.06
CA ASP A 158 -4.51 -13.69 -3.17
C ASP A 158 -3.99 -14.33 -1.87
N THR A 159 -4.61 -15.42 -1.44
CA THR A 159 -4.20 -16.12 -0.21
C THR A 159 -2.74 -16.57 -0.21
N ASP A 160 -2.18 -16.92 -1.38
CA ASP A 160 -0.76 -17.28 -1.50
C ASP A 160 0.18 -16.10 -1.22
N ILE A 161 -0.22 -14.89 -1.63
CA ILE A 161 0.52 -13.65 -1.30
C ILE A 161 0.48 -13.42 0.21
N LEU A 162 -0.69 -13.59 0.84
CA LEU A 162 -0.84 -13.47 2.29
C LEU A 162 -0.04 -14.51 3.09
N ARG A 163 0.29 -15.65 2.46
CA ARG A 163 1.16 -16.70 3.01
C ARG A 163 2.66 -16.47 2.75
N GLY A 164 3.04 -15.37 2.13
CA GLY A 164 4.45 -15.01 1.90
C GLY A 164 5.01 -15.37 0.53
N ARG A 165 4.15 -15.63 -0.48
CA ARG A 165 4.63 -15.64 -1.87
C ARG A 165 5.20 -14.27 -2.23
N ASP A 166 6.31 -14.25 -2.95
CA ASP A 166 6.95 -13.02 -3.43
C ASP A 166 5.94 -12.11 -4.15
N LEU A 167 5.82 -10.86 -3.69
CA LEU A 167 4.94 -9.85 -4.27
C LEU A 167 5.29 -9.55 -5.73
N ARG A 168 6.57 -9.68 -6.12
CA ARG A 168 7.06 -9.44 -7.49
C ARG A 168 6.60 -10.51 -8.49
N ALA A 169 6.09 -11.65 -8.00
CA ALA A 169 5.44 -12.66 -8.84
C ALA A 169 4.06 -12.20 -9.33
N SER A 170 3.44 -11.23 -8.66
CA SER A 170 2.19 -10.60 -9.11
C SER A 170 2.47 -9.48 -10.10
N SER A 171 1.56 -9.31 -11.04
CA SER A 171 1.61 -8.21 -12.01
C SER A 171 1.53 -6.84 -11.33
N VAL A 172 2.01 -5.80 -12.01
CA VAL A 172 1.85 -4.41 -11.57
C VAL A 172 0.38 -4.07 -11.39
N ALA A 173 -0.49 -4.47 -12.33
CA ALA A 173 -1.93 -4.24 -12.20
C ALA A 173 -2.54 -4.93 -10.97
N ALA A 174 -2.17 -6.19 -10.69
CA ALA A 174 -2.66 -6.89 -9.51
C ALA A 174 -2.21 -6.20 -8.21
N ARG A 175 -0.95 -5.77 -8.14
CA ARG A 175 -0.46 -5.00 -6.97
C ARG A 175 -1.17 -3.66 -6.82
N MET A 176 -1.47 -2.96 -7.93
CA MET A 176 -2.26 -1.73 -7.92
C MET A 176 -3.70 -1.97 -7.44
N SER A 177 -4.32 -3.09 -7.84
CA SER A 177 -5.70 -3.40 -7.47
C SER A 177 -5.85 -3.65 -5.96
N TRP A 178 -4.81 -4.11 -5.26
CA TRP A 178 -4.82 -4.24 -3.79
C TRP A 178 -4.97 -2.89 -3.06
N ALA A 179 -4.67 -1.78 -3.75
CA ALA A 179 -4.84 -0.42 -3.26
C ALA A 179 -6.15 0.25 -3.71
N ALA A 180 -6.89 -0.35 -4.64
CA ALA A 180 -8.04 0.28 -5.30
C ALA A 180 -9.13 0.76 -4.35
N ASN A 181 -9.45 -0.06 -3.34
CA ASN A 181 -10.49 0.21 -2.36
C ASN A 181 -9.95 0.83 -1.05
N ARG A 182 -8.71 1.30 -1.06
CA ARG A 182 -8.06 1.93 0.09
C ARG A 182 -8.15 3.45 0.00
N LYS A 183 -8.04 4.12 1.14
CA LYS A 183 -8.18 5.57 1.32
C LYS A 183 -7.00 6.12 2.11
N THR A 184 -6.60 7.32 1.76
CA THR A 184 -5.58 8.11 2.46
C THR A 184 -6.13 9.48 2.84
N THR A 185 -5.55 10.12 3.85
CA THR A 185 -5.98 11.46 4.29
C THR A 185 -5.48 12.54 3.34
N ARG A 186 -4.20 12.48 2.95
CA ARG A 186 -3.65 13.33 1.89
C ARG A 186 -3.75 12.60 0.56
N GLU A 187 -3.99 13.34 -0.52
CA GLU A 187 -4.12 12.75 -1.85
C GLU A 187 -2.82 12.08 -2.30
N GLU A 188 -1.68 12.69 -2.01
CA GLU A 188 -0.36 12.21 -2.41
C GLU A 188 0.04 10.92 -1.68
N ASP A 189 -0.46 10.72 -0.46
CA ASP A 189 -0.17 9.52 0.33
C ASP A 189 -0.67 8.25 -0.38
N MET A 190 -1.64 8.34 -1.30
CA MET A 190 -2.06 7.19 -2.11
C MET A 190 -0.92 6.66 -2.98
N ALA A 191 -0.02 7.54 -3.43
CA ALA A 191 1.19 7.14 -4.12
C ALA A 191 2.28 6.71 -3.13
N TYR A 192 2.49 7.51 -2.08
CA TYR A 192 3.60 7.30 -1.15
C TYR A 192 3.48 6.02 -0.34
N CYS A 193 2.27 5.57 -0.02
CA CYS A 193 2.06 4.30 0.69
C CYS A 193 2.34 3.05 -0.17
N LEU A 194 2.60 3.22 -1.47
CA LEU A 194 2.87 2.13 -2.42
C LEU A 194 4.34 2.04 -2.83
N LEU A 195 5.19 2.97 -2.39
CA LEU A 195 6.60 3.02 -2.80
C LEU A 195 7.33 1.71 -2.56
N GLY A 196 7.21 1.15 -1.36
CA GLY A 196 7.85 -0.11 -1.01
C GLY A 196 7.24 -1.34 -1.69
N LEU A 197 5.91 -1.34 -1.93
CA LEU A 197 5.24 -2.42 -2.66
C LEU A 197 5.77 -2.57 -4.08
N PHE A 198 6.20 -1.45 -4.68
CA PHE A 198 6.78 -1.40 -6.02
C PHE A 198 8.31 -1.29 -6.05
N ASP A 199 8.96 -1.26 -4.88
CA ASP A 199 10.42 -1.11 -4.74
C ASP A 199 10.96 0.12 -5.50
N VAL A 200 10.31 1.27 -5.27
CA VAL A 200 10.68 2.56 -5.87
C VAL A 200 10.92 3.62 -4.81
N ASN A 201 11.72 4.63 -5.15
CA ASN A 201 11.93 5.81 -4.33
C ASN A 201 11.67 7.07 -5.14
N MET A 202 11.05 8.07 -4.52
CA MET A 202 10.81 9.37 -5.15
C MET A 202 10.69 10.48 -4.10
N PRO A 203 10.99 11.75 -4.47
CA PRO A 203 10.78 12.90 -3.59
C PRO A 203 9.31 13.07 -3.18
N LEU A 204 9.07 13.37 -1.89
CA LEU A 204 7.75 13.66 -1.37
C LEU A 204 7.40 15.14 -1.55
N LEU A 205 6.51 15.43 -2.50
CA LEU A 205 6.06 16.78 -2.81
C LEU A 205 4.60 16.96 -2.37
N TYR A 206 4.38 17.19 -1.08
CA TYR A 206 3.03 17.52 -0.59
C TYR A 206 2.52 18.84 -1.20
N GLY A 207 1.31 18.81 -1.77
CA GLY A 207 0.72 19.90 -2.55
C GLY A 207 0.65 19.62 -4.06
N GLU A 208 1.23 18.51 -4.55
CA GLU A 208 1.15 18.13 -5.97
C GLU A 208 -0.15 17.38 -6.34
N GLY A 209 -0.91 16.92 -5.35
CA GLY A 209 -2.17 16.19 -5.53
C GLY A 209 -1.98 14.88 -6.32
N LYS A 210 -2.92 14.58 -7.22
CA LYS A 210 -2.92 13.35 -8.05
C LYS A 210 -1.68 13.15 -8.93
N LYS A 211 -0.85 14.19 -9.13
CA LYS A 211 0.43 14.06 -9.86
C LYS A 211 1.38 13.08 -9.18
N ALA A 212 1.30 12.93 -7.86
CA ALA A 212 2.10 11.96 -7.11
C ALA A 212 1.90 10.53 -7.64
N PHE A 213 0.65 10.14 -7.96
CA PHE A 213 0.33 8.80 -8.47
C PHE A 213 0.79 8.59 -9.92
N ILE A 214 0.84 9.65 -10.72
CA ILE A 214 1.45 9.61 -12.06
C ILE A 214 2.96 9.37 -11.93
N ARG A 215 3.64 10.12 -11.07
CA ARG A 215 5.09 9.95 -10.81
C ARG A 215 5.43 8.57 -10.26
N LEU A 216 4.58 7.99 -9.40
CA LEU A 216 4.74 6.60 -8.95
C LEU A 216 4.82 5.65 -10.14
N GLN A 217 3.89 5.77 -11.10
CA GLN A 217 3.89 4.92 -12.29
C GLN A 217 5.10 5.19 -13.18
N GLU A 218 5.56 6.44 -13.31
CA GLU A 218 6.80 6.78 -14.01
C GLU A 218 8.03 6.11 -13.37
N GLU A 219 8.14 6.07 -12.04
CA GLU A 219 9.22 5.35 -11.35
C GLU A 219 9.12 3.83 -11.55
N ILE A 220 7.91 3.27 -11.57
CA ILE A 220 7.69 1.84 -11.86
C ILE A 220 8.17 1.52 -13.29
N MET A 221 7.85 2.38 -14.28
CA MET A 221 8.23 2.18 -15.68
C MET A 221 9.74 2.15 -15.90
N LYS A 222 10.52 2.84 -15.07
CA LYS A 222 11.98 2.86 -15.20
C LYS A 222 12.61 1.49 -14.92
N ASN A 223 11.96 0.66 -14.09
CA ASN A 223 12.52 -0.58 -13.56
C ASN A 223 11.64 -1.82 -13.82
N SER A 224 10.54 -1.68 -14.56
CA SER A 224 9.60 -2.77 -14.86
C SER A 224 9.29 -2.84 -16.34
N ASP A 225 9.31 -4.05 -16.89
CA ASP A 225 8.86 -4.36 -18.25
C ASP A 225 7.41 -4.89 -18.29
N ASP A 226 6.73 -4.90 -17.14
CA ASP A 226 5.37 -5.40 -17.01
C ASP A 226 4.33 -4.44 -17.60
N GLN A 227 3.82 -4.80 -18.77
CA GLN A 227 2.84 -4.04 -19.53
C GLN A 227 1.46 -3.97 -18.86
N SER A 228 1.20 -4.79 -17.82
CA SER A 228 -0.03 -4.69 -17.04
C SER A 228 -0.21 -3.33 -16.37
N LEU A 229 0.87 -2.54 -16.22
CA LEU A 229 0.78 -1.14 -15.78
C LEU A 229 -0.23 -0.31 -16.60
N PHE A 230 -0.44 -0.64 -17.88
CA PHE A 230 -1.40 0.05 -18.75
C PHE A 230 -2.77 -0.63 -18.83
N MET A 231 -3.01 -1.67 -18.02
CA MET A 231 -4.27 -2.41 -17.97
C MET A 231 -5.16 -1.88 -16.85
N TRP A 232 -5.72 -0.70 -17.07
CA TRP A 232 -6.67 -0.05 -16.17
C TRP A 232 -7.86 0.48 -16.99
N ASP A 233 -9.00 0.68 -16.33
CA ASP A 233 -10.22 1.17 -16.99
C ASP A 233 -10.61 2.57 -16.49
N MET A 234 -11.27 3.34 -17.34
CA MET A 234 -11.97 4.56 -16.94
C MET A 234 -13.36 4.15 -16.50
N ASP A 235 -13.66 4.29 -15.22
CA ASP A 235 -15.03 4.09 -14.75
C ASP A 235 -15.98 5.05 -15.49
N THR A 236 -16.79 4.48 -16.39
CA THR A 236 -17.73 5.20 -17.26
C THR A 236 -18.81 5.96 -16.50
N ALA A 237 -18.98 5.72 -15.20
CA ALA A 237 -20.03 6.34 -14.39
C ALA A 237 -19.74 7.77 -13.91
N TYR A 238 -18.48 8.25 -13.91
CA TYR A 238 -18.14 9.49 -13.18
C TYR A 238 -17.21 10.51 -13.87
N THR A 239 -16.70 10.26 -15.08
CA THR A 239 -15.72 11.18 -15.69
C THR A 239 -16.12 11.66 -17.07
N THR A 240 -17.01 12.65 -17.13
CA THR A 240 -17.37 13.36 -18.37
C THR A 240 -16.34 14.43 -18.80
N SER A 241 -15.25 14.68 -18.04
CA SER A 241 -14.32 15.77 -18.36
C SER A 241 -12.82 15.51 -18.20
N LEU A 242 -12.39 14.35 -17.71
CA LEU A 242 -10.96 14.04 -17.59
C LEU A 242 -10.46 13.41 -18.90
N ARG A 243 -9.72 14.18 -19.70
CA ARG A 243 -8.81 13.61 -20.70
C ARG A 243 -7.80 12.75 -19.92
N SER A 244 -8.01 11.44 -19.86
CA SER A 244 -7.04 10.54 -19.26
C SER A 244 -5.81 10.44 -20.16
N GLY A 245 -4.63 10.55 -19.55
CA GLY A 245 -3.37 10.27 -20.24
C GLY A 245 -3.12 8.77 -20.36
N LEU A 246 -1.90 8.39 -20.73
CA LEU A 246 -1.45 6.99 -20.79
C LEU A 246 -1.49 6.29 -19.41
N LEU A 247 -1.35 7.06 -18.33
CA LEU A 247 -1.23 6.57 -16.96
C LEU A 247 -2.53 6.80 -16.18
N ALA A 248 -2.81 5.88 -15.25
CA ALA A 248 -3.98 5.96 -14.38
C ALA A 248 -3.84 7.14 -13.40
N SER A 249 -4.96 7.69 -12.96
CA SER A 249 -4.99 8.79 -11.98
C SER A 249 -5.18 8.34 -10.53
N THR A 250 -5.55 7.07 -10.33
CA THR A 250 -5.84 6.46 -9.02
C THR A 250 -5.76 4.93 -9.12
N PRO A 251 -5.41 4.20 -8.04
CA PRO A 251 -5.42 2.74 -8.06
C PRO A 251 -6.82 2.14 -8.27
N LEU A 252 -7.90 2.89 -8.02
CA LEU A 252 -9.27 2.44 -8.27
C LEU A 252 -9.49 1.99 -9.72
N GLN A 253 -8.77 2.59 -10.67
CA GLN A 253 -8.85 2.24 -12.10
C GLN A 253 -8.28 0.84 -12.41
N PHE A 254 -7.58 0.23 -11.47
CA PHE A 254 -7.11 -1.16 -11.54
C PHE A 254 -8.07 -2.14 -10.84
N ASP A 255 -9.22 -1.68 -10.30
CA ASP A 255 -10.26 -2.56 -9.78
C ASP A 255 -11.07 -3.19 -10.92
N LEU A 256 -10.48 -4.20 -11.57
CA LEU A 256 -11.11 -4.89 -12.69
C LEU A 256 -12.08 -5.98 -12.24
N TYR A 257 -12.81 -5.78 -11.13
CA TYR A 257 -13.87 -6.66 -10.63
C TYR A 257 -13.47 -8.14 -10.50
N GLY A 258 -12.26 -8.42 -10.00
CA GLY A 258 -11.77 -9.78 -9.81
C GLY A 258 -11.15 -10.42 -11.06
N VAL A 259 -10.94 -9.66 -12.14
CA VAL A 259 -10.12 -10.12 -13.26
C VAL A 259 -8.68 -10.25 -12.81
N LYS A 260 -8.18 -11.49 -12.77
CA LYS A 260 -6.78 -11.78 -12.45
C LYS A 260 -5.89 -11.41 -13.64
N ILE A 261 -5.10 -10.35 -13.50
CA ILE A 261 -4.12 -9.95 -14.51
C ILE A 261 -2.79 -10.65 -14.22
N THR A 262 -2.35 -11.50 -15.15
CA THR A 262 -1.00 -12.06 -15.15
C THR A 262 0.01 -11.03 -15.63
N ARG A 263 1.27 -11.15 -15.18
CA ARG A 263 2.37 -10.30 -15.63
C ARG A 263 2.52 -10.41 -17.14
N LEU A 264 2.72 -9.29 -17.84
CA LEU A 264 2.89 -9.25 -19.29
C LEU A 264 4.25 -8.65 -19.61
N THR A 265 5.24 -9.49 -19.92
CA THR A 265 6.59 -9.05 -20.26
C THR A 265 6.79 -8.95 -21.77
N LYS A 266 7.81 -8.19 -22.19
CA LYS A 266 8.16 -8.03 -23.62
C LYS A 266 8.50 -9.38 -24.30
N HIS A 267 9.03 -10.34 -23.53
CA HIS A 267 9.50 -11.63 -24.03
C HIS A 267 8.40 -12.67 -24.18
N GLU A 268 7.32 -12.57 -23.41
CA GLU A 268 6.21 -13.53 -23.45
C GLU A 268 5.22 -13.27 -24.59
N GLY A 269 5.39 -12.18 -25.35
CA GLY A 269 4.43 -11.76 -26.36
C GLY A 269 3.10 -11.35 -25.71
N VAL A 270 2.40 -10.40 -26.33
CA VAL A 270 1.06 -10.05 -25.87
C VAL A 270 0.10 -11.18 -26.29
N HIS A 271 0.03 -12.25 -25.50
CA HIS A 271 -0.95 -13.30 -25.66
C HIS A 271 -2.27 -12.85 -25.02
N TYR A 272 -3.14 -12.21 -25.81
CA TYR A 272 -4.55 -12.13 -25.47
C TYR A 272 -5.14 -13.54 -25.53
N ALA A 273 -5.21 -14.23 -24.38
CA ALA A 273 -5.87 -15.53 -24.31
C ALA A 273 -7.39 -15.33 -24.43
N ARG A 274 -7.91 -15.58 -25.63
CA ARG A 274 -9.31 -15.97 -25.83
C ARG A 274 -9.43 -17.39 -25.28
N ASP A 275 -9.84 -17.54 -24.02
CA ASP A 275 -10.18 -18.88 -23.53
C ASP A 275 -11.35 -19.41 -24.37
N GLY A 276 -11.08 -20.51 -25.07
CA GLY A 276 -11.99 -21.26 -25.92
C GLY A 276 -12.92 -22.18 -25.14
N SER A 277 -13.10 -22.01 -23.84
CA SER A 277 -14.08 -22.74 -23.06
C SER A 277 -15.48 -22.10 -23.20
N ARG A 278 -16.33 -22.77 -23.99
CA ARG A 278 -17.75 -22.43 -24.16
C ARG A 278 -18.52 -22.64 -22.84
N HIS A 279 -18.54 -21.66 -21.94
CA HIS A 279 -19.63 -21.53 -20.96
C HIS A 279 -20.25 -20.13 -21.05
N ARG A 280 -21.56 -20.12 -21.28
CA ARG A 280 -22.36 -18.91 -21.52
C ARG A 280 -22.47 -18.09 -20.21
N SER A 281 -21.80 -16.95 -20.16
CA SER A 281 -22.14 -15.83 -19.27
C SER A 281 -22.85 -14.73 -20.09
N PRO A 282 -23.86 -14.01 -19.56
CA PRO A 282 -24.73 -13.15 -20.37
C PRO A 282 -24.13 -11.79 -20.73
N PHE A 283 -22.94 -11.43 -20.27
CA PHE A 283 -22.40 -10.07 -20.48
C PHE A 283 -21.30 -10.06 -21.55
N LYS A 284 -21.74 -9.82 -22.79
CA LYS A 284 -20.89 -9.44 -23.92
C LYS A 284 -20.49 -7.97 -23.75
N ILE A 285 -19.19 -7.69 -23.64
CA ILE A 285 -18.63 -6.41 -24.09
C ILE A 285 -17.90 -6.69 -25.40
N ARG A 286 -18.35 -6.01 -26.47
CA ARG A 286 -17.89 -6.22 -27.84
C ARG A 286 -16.48 -5.67 -28.04
N SER A 287 -15.62 -6.46 -28.66
CA SER A 287 -14.22 -6.19 -29.01
C SER A 287 -14.01 -5.12 -30.10
N ASP A 288 -14.97 -4.22 -30.29
CA ASP A 288 -15.06 -3.39 -31.50
C ASP A 288 -14.59 -1.95 -31.24
N GLU A 289 -14.38 -1.54 -29.97
CA GLU A 289 -14.09 -0.15 -29.60
C GLU A 289 -12.66 0.11 -29.11
N LEU A 290 -11.98 -0.86 -28.47
CA LEU A 290 -10.58 -0.67 -28.03
C LEU A 290 -9.56 -0.68 -29.20
N ALA A 291 -9.83 -1.45 -30.26
CA ALA A 291 -8.98 -1.48 -31.45
C ALA A 291 -9.06 -0.19 -32.29
N LYS A 292 -10.12 0.62 -32.13
CA LYS A 292 -10.24 1.94 -32.76
C LYS A 292 -9.51 3.04 -31.99
N ALA A 293 -9.40 2.93 -30.67
CA ALA A 293 -8.72 3.93 -29.84
C ALA A 293 -7.19 3.92 -30.02
N VAL A 294 -6.58 2.73 -30.16
CA VAL A 294 -5.11 2.61 -30.29
C VAL A 294 -4.59 3.01 -31.69
N ARG A 295 -5.43 2.93 -32.73
CA ARG A 295 -5.03 3.34 -34.10
C ARG A 295 -5.08 4.85 -34.37
N LYS A 296 -5.67 5.66 -33.48
CA LYS A 296 -5.85 7.11 -33.72
C LYS A 296 -4.78 8.02 -33.09
N THR A 297 -3.83 7.46 -32.35
CA THR A 297 -2.80 8.23 -31.61
C THR A 297 -1.39 8.16 -32.24
N ILE A 298 -1.20 7.45 -33.37
CA ILE A 298 0.13 7.29 -34.01
C ILE A 298 0.20 7.83 -35.46
N TYR A 299 -0.80 8.57 -35.95
CA TYR A 299 -0.67 9.29 -37.23
C TYR A 299 -1.25 10.71 -37.17
N ILE A 300 -0.51 11.62 -36.52
CA ILE A 300 -0.52 13.04 -36.88
C ILE A 300 0.94 13.50 -36.93
N ARG A 301 1.59 13.22 -38.06
CA ARG A 301 2.66 14.02 -38.67
C ARG A 301 3.02 13.40 -40.01
N GLN A 302 2.19 13.66 -41.00
CA GLN A 302 2.59 13.81 -42.40
C GLN A 302 1.43 14.49 -43.12
N ASP A 303 1.63 15.77 -43.38
CA ASP A 303 0.84 16.62 -44.27
C ASP A 303 1.34 16.37 -45.70
N PRO A 304 0.50 15.90 -46.65
CA PRO A 304 0.92 15.74 -48.04
C PRO A 304 0.20 16.63 -49.06
N ASP A 305 -0.60 17.65 -48.69
CA ASP A 305 -1.27 18.47 -49.71
C ASP A 305 -1.27 19.99 -49.38
N ARG A 306 -0.12 20.61 -49.62
CA ARG A 306 -0.03 22.03 -50.02
C ARG A 306 0.92 22.15 -51.21
N SER A 307 0.37 21.95 -52.41
CA SER A 307 0.99 22.42 -53.64
C SER A 307 0.77 23.93 -53.78
N TRP A 308 1.81 24.59 -54.26
CA TRP A 308 1.88 26.01 -54.56
C TRP A 308 1.00 26.37 -55.76
N ASP A 309 0.12 27.36 -55.57
CA ASP A 309 -0.15 28.50 -56.47
C ASP A 309 -0.99 29.54 -55.71
#